data_AF-A0AAD7X6F7-F1
#
_entry.id   AF-A0AAD7X6F7-F1
#
_cell.length_a   1.000
_cell.length_b   1.000
_cell.length_c   1.000
_cell.angle_alpha   90.00
_cell.angle_beta   90.00
_cell.angle_gamma   90.00
#
_symmetry.space_group_name_H-M   'P 1'
#
loop_
_entity.id
_entity.type
_entity.pdbx_description
1 polymer ?
#
loop_
_entity_poly.entity_id
_entity_poly.type
_entity_poly.pdbx_seq_one_letter_code
_entity_poly.pdbx_strand_id
1 'polypeptide(L)'
;MDFDVVVLGTGLAESIAAAALSKAGFKVAHVDNNQYYGGDEASLTLDELAQWADARATDSEDKPTSEYLARQRARYTSITRSSTLPPQSRQYAVSLAPSIVPSLGSHIDSLIASGVSRYGSFKLLEKVAIYDRPGYVQSVPGSKEDVFKSKALSLVEKRRLMRFLMFAAGEFEGKKELEGKEQMPFLQYLRETFTLNDKPANAIAYALAFCICANDPTLPALQRIRQYLRSAGRYGASPFLVGHYGGLGETAQGFCRTSAVKGGTYILGRPVSGVKCPSSEANATSTDEKTPVPSARSVHRVELEEFDESLTARVVLSSSDYLPPTSLPGATSSSSSSIPDTVYQVARCIAIIDKPLVFTPTESTDEAPSTATEEPAGEPGEEADQPSTPSYEVDTAVLVFPPNTLPNASTTTAAHLLVTGEGSMSAPKGKWILNISLPLLSSASGPSAEELLRPYLDAALTLTAPPSASSEVQPAEPLFTLFYIHHPASAPSLSDPANADSDIIITPSCTTLLPAIADAATQNAEAMFWKAVRRLKGTREPQKAVPTDDEKGEEVEKDGGDSELDGIESFWPPLDVADVESADDW
;
A
#
# COMPACT_ATOMS: atom_id res chain seq x y z
N MET A 1 23.57 -23.08 1.02
CA MET A 1 23.43 -22.46 -0.31
C MET A 1 23.95 -21.03 -0.28
N ASP A 2 24.70 -20.60 -1.30
CA ASP A 2 25.33 -19.26 -1.32
C ASP A 2 24.63 -18.33 -2.30
N PHE A 3 24.33 -17.11 -1.86
CA PHE A 3 23.60 -16.06 -2.58
C PHE A 3 24.34 -14.71 -2.47
N ASP A 4 24.05 -13.79 -3.40
CA ASP A 4 24.50 -12.40 -3.23
C ASP A 4 23.63 -11.68 -2.20
N VAL A 5 22.31 -11.91 -2.29
CA VAL A 5 21.30 -11.29 -1.43
C VAL A 5 20.31 -12.33 -0.92
N VAL A 6 20.03 -12.29 0.39
CA VAL A 6 18.85 -12.95 0.98
C VAL A 6 17.84 -11.86 1.34
N VAL A 7 16.60 -12.03 0.89
CA VAL A 7 15.47 -11.16 1.18
C VAL A 7 14.50 -11.89 2.11
N LEU A 8 14.15 -11.29 3.24
CA LEU A 8 13.27 -11.86 4.25
C LEU A 8 11.95 -11.08 4.32
N GLY A 9 10.85 -11.78 4.05
CA GLY A 9 9.53 -11.24 3.86
C GLY A 9 9.23 -10.93 2.39
N THR A 10 8.03 -11.27 1.95
CA THR A 10 7.53 -11.04 0.59
C THR A 10 6.54 -9.88 0.53
N GLY A 11 6.71 -8.90 1.42
CA GLY A 11 6.00 -7.62 1.34
C GLY A 11 6.26 -6.90 0.01
N LEU A 12 5.47 -5.87 -0.27
CA LEU A 12 5.54 -5.21 -1.57
C LEU A 12 6.94 -4.62 -1.84
N ALA A 13 7.54 -3.94 -0.86
CA ALA A 13 8.83 -3.30 -1.03
C ALA A 13 9.96 -4.34 -1.22
N GLU A 14 9.95 -5.41 -0.43
CA GLU A 14 10.91 -6.51 -0.53
C GLU A 14 10.82 -7.21 -1.88
N SER A 15 9.60 -7.45 -2.37
CA SER A 15 9.36 -8.13 -3.65
C SER A 15 9.83 -7.28 -4.83
N ILE A 16 9.56 -5.98 -4.81
CA ILE A 16 10.06 -5.05 -5.84
C ILE A 16 11.59 -5.05 -5.84
N ALA A 17 12.22 -4.92 -4.66
CA ALA A 17 13.69 -4.90 -4.55
C ALA A 17 14.32 -6.23 -5.00
N ALA A 18 13.73 -7.37 -4.62
CA ALA A 18 14.17 -8.70 -5.05
C ALA A 18 14.10 -8.86 -6.58
N ALA A 19 13.03 -8.37 -7.20
CA ALA A 19 12.87 -8.40 -8.65
C ALA A 19 13.91 -7.53 -9.37
N ALA A 20 14.15 -6.32 -8.88
CA ALA A 20 15.16 -5.41 -9.43
C ALA A 20 16.57 -5.99 -9.29
N LEU A 21 16.91 -6.56 -8.13
CA LEU A 21 18.21 -7.20 -7.88
C LEU A 21 18.44 -8.43 -8.78
N SER A 22 17.43 -9.29 -8.93
CA SER A 22 17.53 -10.45 -9.84
C SER A 22 17.66 -10.00 -11.29
N LYS A 23 16.92 -8.97 -11.72
CA LYS A 23 17.07 -8.36 -13.06
C LYS A 23 18.46 -7.75 -13.29
N ALA A 24 19.08 -7.23 -12.24
CA ALA A 24 20.44 -6.70 -12.28
C ALA A 24 21.53 -7.81 -12.26
N GLY A 25 21.14 -9.09 -12.28
CA GLY A 25 22.06 -10.24 -12.37
C GLY A 25 22.53 -10.79 -11.02
N PHE A 26 22.01 -10.30 -9.90
CA PHE A 26 22.39 -10.84 -8.59
C PHE A 26 21.65 -12.15 -8.28
N LYS A 27 22.33 -13.07 -7.60
CA LYS A 27 21.72 -14.31 -7.12
C LYS A 27 20.92 -14.04 -5.83
N VAL A 28 19.59 -14.06 -5.94
CA VAL A 28 18.67 -13.73 -4.84
C VAL A 28 17.99 -14.96 -4.26
N ALA A 29 17.98 -15.09 -2.94
CA ALA A 29 17.05 -15.96 -2.21
C ALA A 29 15.99 -15.10 -1.54
N HIS A 30 14.72 -15.47 -1.65
CA HIS A 30 13.58 -14.73 -1.11
C HIS A 30 12.74 -15.67 -0.23
N VAL A 31 12.71 -15.37 1.07
CA VAL A 31 12.16 -16.26 2.10
C VAL A 31 11.00 -15.59 2.82
N ASP A 32 9.95 -16.34 3.13
CA ASP A 32 8.84 -15.89 3.96
C ASP A 32 8.44 -16.95 5.00
N ASN A 33 8.02 -16.45 6.17
CA ASN A 33 7.51 -17.27 7.26
C ASN A 33 6.07 -17.72 6.99
N ASN A 34 5.31 -16.93 6.22
CA ASN A 34 3.95 -17.23 5.85
C ASN A 34 3.91 -18.23 4.69
N GLN A 35 2.82 -18.98 4.58
CA GLN A 35 2.57 -19.90 3.46
C GLN A 35 2.05 -19.18 2.19
N TYR A 36 1.84 -17.88 2.28
CA TYR A 36 1.35 -17.00 1.22
C TYR A 36 2.35 -15.86 0.99
N TYR A 37 2.24 -15.22 -0.17
CA TYR A 37 3.02 -14.03 -0.52
C TYR A 37 2.37 -12.74 0.00
N GLY A 38 3.16 -11.66 0.05
CA GLY A 38 2.66 -10.31 0.27
C GLY A 38 2.83 -9.80 1.70
N GLY A 39 3.23 -10.64 2.65
CA GLY A 39 3.44 -10.23 4.05
C GLY A 39 2.24 -9.47 4.63
N ASP A 40 2.45 -8.23 5.05
CA ASP A 40 1.38 -7.35 5.58
C ASP A 40 0.45 -6.80 4.48
N GLU A 41 0.84 -6.88 3.21
CA GLU A 41 0.06 -6.49 2.04
C GLU A 41 -0.66 -7.67 1.36
N ALA A 42 -0.65 -8.87 1.97
CA ALA A 42 -1.21 -10.07 1.38
C ALA A 42 -2.70 -9.93 1.01
N SER A 43 -3.08 -10.64 -0.07
CA SER A 43 -4.47 -10.89 -0.44
C SER A 43 -4.81 -12.33 -0.06
N LEU A 44 -5.82 -12.51 0.79
CA LEU A 44 -6.14 -13.79 1.42
C LEU A 44 -7.55 -14.25 1.05
N THR A 45 -7.73 -15.56 0.91
CA THR A 45 -9.07 -16.16 0.96
C THR A 45 -9.70 -15.98 2.34
N LEU A 46 -11.02 -16.19 2.49
CA LEU A 46 -11.66 -16.04 3.82
C LEU A 46 -11.15 -17.03 4.86
N ASP A 47 -10.76 -18.23 4.44
CA ASP A 47 -10.24 -19.26 5.34
C ASP A 47 -8.85 -18.87 5.82
N GLU A 48 -8.01 -18.35 4.92
CA GLU A 48 -6.69 -17.82 5.25
C GLU A 48 -6.78 -16.58 6.14
N LEU A 49 -7.75 -15.69 5.89
CA LEU A 49 -8.00 -14.52 6.73
C LEU A 49 -8.43 -14.92 8.15
N ALA A 50 -9.31 -15.91 8.28
CA ALA A 50 -9.74 -16.43 9.58
C ALA A 50 -8.56 -17.05 10.34
N GLN A 51 -7.74 -17.87 9.67
CA GLN A 51 -6.53 -18.46 10.25
C GLN A 51 -5.51 -17.38 10.64
N TRP A 52 -5.35 -16.35 9.80
CA TRP A 52 -4.48 -15.20 10.06
C TRP A 52 -4.89 -14.47 11.34
N ALA A 53 -6.19 -14.25 11.52
CA ALA A 53 -6.77 -13.57 12.68
C ALA A 53 -6.61 -14.44 13.95
N ASP A 54 -6.97 -15.72 13.87
CA ASP A 54 -6.92 -16.65 15.00
C ASP A 54 -5.48 -16.86 15.51
N ALA A 55 -4.50 -16.95 14.60
CA ALA A 55 -3.09 -17.09 14.98
C ALA A 55 -2.56 -15.87 15.75
N ARG A 56 -3.10 -14.68 15.47
CA ARG A 56 -2.71 -13.40 16.09
C ARG A 56 -3.57 -13.02 17.30
N ALA A 57 -4.70 -13.68 17.53
CA ALA A 57 -5.46 -13.52 18.75
C ALA A 57 -4.66 -14.04 19.96
N THR A 58 -4.82 -13.41 21.12
CA THR A 58 -3.97 -13.60 22.31
C THR A 58 -4.24 -14.88 23.13
N ASP A 59 -5.06 -15.80 22.62
CA ASP A 59 -5.68 -16.86 23.45
C ASP A 59 -4.98 -18.23 23.41
N SER A 60 -3.76 -18.35 22.87
CA SER A 60 -3.06 -19.64 22.80
C SER A 60 -1.87 -19.72 23.79
N GLU A 61 -2.14 -20.06 25.05
CA GLU A 61 -1.08 -20.31 26.06
C GLU A 61 -0.32 -21.64 25.83
N ASP A 62 -0.80 -22.53 24.95
CA ASP A 62 -0.37 -23.94 24.88
C ASP A 62 0.69 -24.30 23.81
N LYS A 63 1.24 -23.35 23.04
CA LYS A 63 2.33 -23.66 22.07
C LYS A 63 3.49 -22.66 22.13
N PRO A 64 4.74 -23.12 22.00
CA PRO A 64 5.87 -22.22 21.78
C PRO A 64 5.58 -21.39 20.53
N THR A 65 5.45 -20.08 20.73
CA THR A 65 5.15 -19.12 19.66
C THR A 65 6.48 -18.77 18.99
N SER A 66 6.57 -18.89 17.67
CA SER A 66 7.76 -18.43 16.93
C SER A 66 7.96 -16.93 17.17
N GLU A 67 9.21 -16.46 17.13
CA GLU A 67 9.50 -15.05 17.41
C GLU A 67 8.75 -14.10 16.46
N TYR A 68 8.66 -14.49 15.18
CA TYR A 68 7.87 -13.80 14.18
C TYR A 68 6.40 -13.66 14.59
N LEU A 69 5.76 -14.75 15.04
CA LEU A 69 4.35 -14.70 15.44
C LEU A 69 4.17 -13.85 16.71
N ALA A 70 5.13 -13.86 17.64
CA ALA A 70 5.10 -12.99 18.81
C ALA A 70 5.11 -11.49 18.43
N ARG A 71 5.91 -11.10 17.43
CA ARG A 71 5.92 -9.72 16.92
C ARG A 71 4.67 -9.36 16.14
N GLN A 72 4.18 -10.29 15.32
CA GLN A 72 2.91 -10.10 14.62
C GLN A 72 1.75 -9.92 15.62
N ARG A 73 1.73 -10.65 16.74
CA ARG A 73 0.76 -10.42 17.84
C ARG A 73 0.92 -9.05 18.51
N ALA A 74 2.13 -8.51 18.60
CA ALA A 74 2.35 -7.14 19.08
C ALA A 74 1.89 -6.09 18.06
N ARG A 75 1.94 -6.41 16.76
CA ARG A 75 1.52 -5.52 15.66
C ARG A 75 0.04 -5.57 15.32
N TYR A 76 -0.64 -6.66 15.66
CA TYR A 76 -2.06 -6.84 15.39
C TYR A 76 -2.77 -7.20 16.68
N THR A 77 -3.40 -6.21 17.31
CA THR A 77 -4.05 -6.34 18.63
C THR A 77 -5.55 -6.13 18.54
N SER A 78 -6.29 -6.38 19.62
CA SER A 78 -7.75 -6.18 19.67
C SER A 78 -8.51 -6.91 18.54
N ILE A 79 -8.08 -8.14 18.23
CA ILE A 79 -8.64 -8.94 17.14
C ILE A 79 -9.97 -9.56 17.59
N THR A 80 -11.05 -9.25 16.87
CA THR A 80 -12.36 -9.88 17.03
C THR A 80 -12.92 -10.21 15.65
N ARG A 81 -13.44 -11.42 15.45
CA ARG A 81 -14.10 -11.79 14.19
C ARG A 81 -15.41 -12.53 14.42
N SER A 82 -16.24 -12.55 13.39
CA SER A 82 -17.42 -13.44 13.31
C SER A 82 -16.98 -14.91 13.35
N SER A 83 -17.78 -15.74 14.03
CA SER A 83 -17.50 -17.17 14.17
C SER A 83 -17.75 -17.95 12.87
N THR A 84 -18.75 -17.54 12.09
CA THR A 84 -19.15 -18.16 10.83
C THR A 84 -18.47 -17.50 9.63
N LEU A 85 -18.00 -18.31 8.69
CA LEU A 85 -17.46 -17.85 7.42
C LEU A 85 -18.50 -18.03 6.30
N PRO A 86 -18.65 -17.04 5.40
CA PRO A 86 -19.39 -17.20 4.16
C PRO A 86 -18.88 -18.40 3.34
N PRO A 87 -19.76 -19.11 2.60
CA PRO A 87 -19.34 -20.19 1.73
C PRO A 87 -18.48 -19.67 0.57
N GLN A 88 -17.82 -20.60 -0.13
CA GLN A 88 -16.99 -20.29 -1.32
C GLN A 88 -15.80 -19.36 -1.02
N SER A 89 -15.15 -19.59 0.12
CA SER A 89 -13.97 -18.86 0.62
C SER A 89 -12.93 -18.45 -0.44
N ARG A 90 -12.63 -19.33 -1.40
CA ARG A 90 -11.67 -19.10 -2.49
C ARG A 90 -12.09 -18.05 -3.52
N GLN A 91 -13.35 -17.65 -3.56
CA GLN A 91 -13.83 -16.61 -4.47
C GLN A 91 -13.64 -15.20 -3.90
N TYR A 92 -13.17 -15.11 -2.65
CA TYR A 92 -12.81 -13.84 -2.03
C TYR A 92 -11.30 -13.69 -2.07
N ALA A 93 -10.85 -12.46 -2.36
CA ALA A 93 -9.47 -12.04 -2.30
C ALA A 93 -9.41 -10.80 -1.41
N VAL A 94 -9.23 -11.04 -0.11
CA VAL A 94 -9.32 -10.04 0.94
C VAL A 94 -7.94 -9.47 1.23
N SER A 95 -7.76 -8.20 0.91
CA SER A 95 -6.52 -7.46 1.15
C SER A 95 -6.33 -7.11 2.63
N LEU A 96 -5.15 -7.41 3.20
CA LEU A 96 -4.74 -6.93 4.51
C LEU A 96 -4.31 -5.44 4.49
N ALA A 97 -3.83 -4.95 3.35
CA ALA A 97 -3.48 -3.55 3.12
C ALA A 97 -4.38 -2.91 2.04
N PRO A 98 -5.69 -2.74 2.31
CA PRO A 98 -6.62 -2.13 1.35
C PRO A 98 -6.07 -0.77 0.91
N SER A 99 -6.04 -0.55 -0.40
CA SER A 99 -5.41 0.62 -1.01
C SER A 99 -6.06 0.96 -2.35
N ILE A 100 -5.81 2.19 -2.80
CA ILE A 100 -6.07 2.62 -4.17
C ILE A 100 -4.76 3.14 -4.75
N VAL A 101 -4.57 3.04 -6.05
CA VAL A 101 -3.30 3.40 -6.70
C VAL A 101 -3.51 4.61 -7.61
N PRO A 102 -2.83 5.75 -7.39
CA PRO A 102 -2.85 6.86 -8.32
C PRO A 102 -2.38 6.42 -9.71
N SER A 103 -3.06 6.88 -10.76
CA SER A 103 -2.71 6.50 -12.15
C SER A 103 -1.33 7.01 -12.58
N LEU A 104 -0.83 8.05 -11.93
CA LEU A 104 0.56 8.53 -12.03
C LEU A 104 1.25 8.34 -10.68
N GLY A 105 2.37 7.63 -10.68
CA GLY A 105 3.14 7.37 -9.46
C GLY A 105 4.29 6.42 -9.71
N SER A 106 5.24 6.38 -8.78
CA SER A 106 6.41 5.49 -8.85
C SER A 106 6.01 4.02 -8.98
N HIS A 107 4.88 3.63 -8.40
CA HIS A 107 4.37 2.28 -8.47
C HIS A 107 3.91 1.88 -9.88
N ILE A 108 3.05 2.69 -10.50
CA ILE A 108 2.59 2.43 -11.88
C ILE A 108 3.76 2.45 -12.86
N ASP A 109 4.68 3.41 -12.69
CA ASP A 109 5.86 3.50 -13.55
C ASP A 109 6.77 2.27 -13.38
N SER A 110 6.93 1.76 -12.15
CA SER A 110 7.68 0.53 -11.89
C SER A 110 6.98 -0.73 -12.41
N LEU A 111 5.65 -0.82 -12.33
CA LEU A 111 4.88 -1.92 -12.92
C LEU A 111 5.12 -2.03 -14.43
N ILE A 112 5.13 -0.88 -15.13
CA ILE A 112 5.36 -0.82 -16.57
C ILE A 112 6.84 -1.11 -16.88
N ALA A 113 7.77 -0.42 -16.22
CA ALA A 113 9.21 -0.55 -16.49
C ALA A 113 9.76 -1.93 -16.14
N SER A 114 9.20 -2.60 -15.14
CA SER A 114 9.58 -3.98 -14.78
C SER A 114 8.90 -5.04 -15.64
N GLY A 115 7.82 -4.71 -16.35
CA GLY A 115 6.97 -5.67 -17.08
C GLY A 115 5.95 -6.41 -16.20
N VAL A 116 5.90 -6.12 -14.90
CA VAL A 116 4.94 -6.73 -13.95
C VAL A 116 3.50 -6.36 -14.27
N SER A 117 3.25 -5.25 -14.97
CA SER A 117 1.92 -4.84 -15.42
C SER A 117 1.16 -5.91 -16.24
N ARG A 118 1.85 -6.95 -16.71
CA ARG A 118 1.27 -8.09 -17.44
C ARG A 118 0.64 -9.15 -16.54
N TYR A 119 1.04 -9.19 -15.27
CA TYR A 119 0.59 -10.21 -14.32
C TYR A 119 -0.61 -9.76 -13.48
N GLY A 120 -0.91 -8.47 -13.46
CA GLY A 120 -2.01 -7.88 -12.72
C GLY A 120 -2.95 -7.11 -13.63
N SER A 121 -4.20 -6.99 -13.21
CA SER A 121 -5.20 -6.15 -13.86
C SER A 121 -5.75 -5.12 -12.87
N PHE A 122 -6.18 -3.98 -13.40
CA PHE A 122 -6.71 -2.87 -12.62
C PHE A 122 -8.03 -2.42 -13.22
N LYS A 123 -8.91 -1.90 -12.36
CA LYS A 123 -10.08 -1.10 -12.78
C LYS A 123 -10.00 0.31 -12.22
N LEU A 124 -10.74 1.22 -12.83
CA LEU A 124 -10.90 2.57 -12.29
C LEU A 124 -11.76 2.53 -11.02
N LEU A 125 -11.39 3.29 -10.00
CA LEU A 125 -12.25 3.55 -8.86
C LEU A 125 -13.46 4.37 -9.33
N GLU A 126 -14.69 3.91 -9.07
CA GLU A 126 -15.88 4.54 -9.64
C GLU A 126 -16.22 5.86 -8.98
N LYS A 127 -16.16 5.92 -7.63
CA LYS A 127 -16.57 7.12 -6.89
C LYS A 127 -15.73 7.36 -5.64
N VAL A 128 -15.55 8.64 -5.31
CA VAL A 128 -15.16 9.11 -3.99
C VAL A 128 -16.30 9.98 -3.44
N ALA A 129 -16.77 9.68 -2.24
CA ALA A 129 -17.88 10.38 -1.62
C ALA A 129 -17.63 10.63 -0.14
N ILE A 130 -18.37 11.59 0.41
CA ILE A 130 -18.33 11.94 1.83
C ILE A 130 -19.66 11.55 2.45
N TYR A 131 -19.62 10.86 3.57
CA TYR A 131 -20.84 10.51 4.29
C TYR A 131 -21.52 11.77 4.83
N ASP A 132 -22.84 11.86 4.66
CA ASP A 132 -23.64 12.98 5.13
C ASP A 132 -24.59 12.56 6.25
N ARG A 133 -25.48 11.61 5.95
CA ARG A 133 -26.52 11.09 6.86
C ARG A 133 -27.00 9.72 6.35
N PRO A 134 -27.81 8.97 7.12
CA PRO A 134 -28.28 7.65 6.69
C PRO A 134 -28.92 7.69 5.30
N GLY A 135 -28.44 6.82 4.40
CA GLY A 135 -28.90 6.73 3.01
C GLY A 135 -28.36 7.80 2.04
N TYR A 136 -27.58 8.80 2.50
CA TYR A 136 -27.14 9.94 1.69
C TYR A 136 -25.64 10.20 1.77
N VAL A 137 -25.06 10.58 0.63
CA VAL A 137 -23.66 10.98 0.51
C VAL A 137 -23.50 12.28 -0.28
N GLN A 138 -22.46 13.03 0.04
CA GLN A 138 -22.00 14.15 -0.77
C GLN A 138 -20.99 13.63 -1.80
N SER A 139 -21.32 13.74 -3.09
CA SER A 139 -20.40 13.38 -4.16
C SER A 139 -19.28 14.41 -4.28
N VAL A 140 -18.04 13.94 -4.44
CA VAL A 140 -16.88 14.79 -4.67
C VAL A 140 -16.72 14.96 -6.19
N PRO A 141 -16.76 16.18 -6.73
CA PRO A 141 -16.58 16.40 -8.17
C PRO A 141 -15.23 15.85 -8.65
N GLY A 142 -15.25 14.94 -9.62
CA GLY A 142 -14.05 14.33 -10.20
C GLY A 142 -13.45 15.13 -11.36
N SER A 143 -14.25 16.00 -11.98
CA SER A 143 -13.85 16.82 -13.12
C SER A 143 -14.29 18.28 -13.01
N LYS A 144 -13.71 19.13 -13.86
CA LYS A 144 -14.16 20.52 -14.04
C LYS A 144 -15.64 20.57 -14.42
N GLU A 145 -16.09 19.64 -15.25
CA GLU A 145 -17.50 19.53 -15.69
C GLU A 145 -18.43 19.19 -14.52
N ASP A 146 -18.01 18.31 -13.62
CA ASP A 146 -18.79 17.95 -12.43
C ASP A 146 -18.94 19.14 -11.48
N VAL A 147 -17.88 19.94 -11.32
CA VAL A 147 -17.94 21.19 -10.55
C VAL A 147 -18.96 22.16 -11.17
N PHE A 148 -19.01 22.25 -12.50
CA PHE A 148 -19.98 23.09 -13.18
C PHE A 148 -21.42 22.57 -13.06
N LYS A 149 -21.63 21.25 -13.14
CA LYS A 149 -22.94 20.58 -13.04
C LYS A 149 -23.50 20.54 -11.62
N SER A 150 -22.65 20.60 -10.60
CA SER A 150 -23.06 20.54 -9.19
C SER A 150 -24.10 21.62 -8.84
N LYS A 151 -25.23 21.23 -8.24
CA LYS A 151 -26.26 22.17 -7.76
C LYS A 151 -25.95 22.64 -6.33
N ALA A 152 -25.08 21.93 -5.61
CA ALA A 152 -24.66 22.20 -4.23
C ALA A 152 -23.87 23.49 -4.06
N LEU A 153 -23.23 23.96 -5.14
CA LEU A 153 -22.29 25.06 -5.09
C LEU A 153 -22.87 26.28 -5.80
N SER A 154 -22.86 27.42 -5.12
CA SER A 154 -23.15 28.71 -5.75
C SER A 154 -22.10 29.08 -6.81
N LEU A 155 -22.41 30.00 -7.71
CA LEU A 155 -21.47 30.46 -8.75
C LEU A 155 -20.17 31.02 -8.16
N VAL A 156 -20.24 31.68 -7.00
CA VAL A 156 -19.06 32.24 -6.32
C VAL A 156 -18.20 31.11 -5.74
N GLU A 157 -18.81 30.11 -5.12
CA GLU A 157 -18.10 28.94 -4.58
C GLU A 157 -17.44 28.13 -5.71
N LYS A 158 -18.13 27.91 -6.83
CA LYS A 158 -17.56 27.27 -8.03
C LYS A 158 -16.33 28.01 -8.53
N ARG A 159 -16.36 29.34 -8.59
CA ARG A 159 -15.20 30.16 -9.02
C ARG A 159 -14.01 30.03 -8.06
N ARG A 160 -14.25 30.07 -6.75
CA ARG A 160 -13.19 29.91 -5.74
C ARG A 160 -12.59 28.52 -5.77
N LEU A 161 -13.43 27.49 -5.88
CA LEU A 161 -13.00 26.10 -6.02
C LEU A 161 -12.14 25.90 -7.27
N MET A 162 -12.60 26.39 -8.42
CA MET A 162 -11.83 26.29 -9.67
C MET A 162 -10.49 27.03 -9.60
N ARG A 163 -10.45 28.21 -8.95
CA ARG A 163 -9.18 28.94 -8.72
C ARG A 163 -8.19 28.09 -7.91
N PHE A 164 -8.67 27.44 -6.85
CA PHE A 164 -7.85 26.53 -6.05
C PHE A 164 -7.37 25.31 -6.85
N LEU A 165 -8.26 24.61 -7.56
CA LEU A 165 -7.91 23.42 -8.33
C LEU A 165 -6.89 23.72 -9.43
N MET A 166 -7.02 24.85 -10.12
CA MET A 166 -6.04 25.29 -11.11
C MET A 166 -4.68 25.61 -10.48
N PHE A 167 -4.67 26.20 -9.28
CA PHE A 167 -3.45 26.44 -8.53
C PHE A 167 -2.77 25.12 -8.11
N ALA A 168 -3.54 24.18 -7.55
CA ALA A 168 -3.03 22.91 -7.05
C ALA A 168 -2.53 21.97 -8.17
N ALA A 169 -3.15 22.00 -9.35
CA ALA A 169 -2.69 21.22 -10.51
C ALA A 169 -1.39 21.76 -11.14
N GLY A 170 -1.16 23.07 -11.01
CA GLY A 170 -0.01 23.77 -11.58
C GLY A 170 1.28 23.65 -10.76
N GLU A 171 2.27 24.44 -11.14
CA GLU A 171 3.48 24.69 -10.34
C GLU A 171 3.13 25.75 -9.29
N PHE A 172 3.12 25.36 -8.02
CA PHE A 172 2.74 26.23 -6.91
C PHE A 172 3.95 26.69 -6.08
N GLU A 173 5.11 26.06 -6.31
CA GLU A 173 6.38 26.40 -5.71
C GLU A 173 6.77 27.85 -6.06
N GLY A 174 7.12 28.66 -5.05
CA GLY A 174 7.48 30.08 -5.24
C GLY A 174 6.31 31.02 -5.55
N LYS A 175 5.06 30.56 -5.41
CA LYS A 175 3.88 31.44 -5.51
C LYS A 175 3.55 32.05 -4.16
N LYS A 176 3.17 33.34 -4.17
CA LYS A 176 2.76 34.10 -2.98
C LYS A 176 1.62 33.45 -2.19
N GLU A 177 0.78 32.67 -2.87
CA GLU A 177 -0.28 31.91 -2.21
C GLU A 177 0.26 30.87 -1.23
N LEU A 178 1.43 30.26 -1.48
CA LEU A 178 2.03 29.21 -0.66
C LEU A 178 3.19 29.69 0.22
N GLU A 179 3.98 30.68 -0.24
CA GLU A 179 5.16 31.17 0.48
C GLU A 179 4.89 31.48 1.96
N GLY A 180 5.61 30.78 2.85
CA GLY A 180 5.50 30.95 4.30
C GLY A 180 4.30 30.26 4.95
N LYS A 181 3.52 29.47 4.18
CA LYS A 181 2.33 28.74 4.64
C LYS A 181 2.45 27.23 4.45
N GLU A 182 3.63 26.71 4.12
CA GLU A 182 3.88 25.31 3.80
C GLU A 182 3.52 24.37 4.96
N GLN A 183 3.75 24.83 6.20
CA GLN A 183 3.48 24.10 7.44
C GLN A 183 2.16 24.50 8.10
N MET A 184 1.41 25.46 7.54
CA MET A 184 0.10 25.83 8.06
C MET A 184 -0.85 24.62 7.91
N PRO A 185 -1.78 24.39 8.86
CA PRO A 185 -2.83 23.40 8.70
C PRO A 185 -3.59 23.59 7.39
N PHE A 186 -3.70 22.53 6.59
CA PHE A 186 -4.22 22.62 5.23
C PHE A 186 -5.67 23.12 5.17
N LEU A 187 -6.50 22.71 6.12
CA LEU A 187 -7.89 23.18 6.20
C LEU A 187 -7.97 24.70 6.48
N GLN A 188 -7.05 25.22 7.30
CA GLN A 188 -6.92 26.65 7.55
C GLN A 188 -6.44 27.38 6.28
N TYR A 189 -5.46 26.82 5.58
CA TYR A 189 -4.95 27.36 4.32
C TYR A 189 -6.05 27.53 3.25
N LEU A 190 -6.92 26.53 3.08
CA LEU A 190 -8.05 26.58 2.13
C LEU A 190 -9.04 27.71 2.46
N ARG A 191 -9.32 27.91 3.75
CA ARG A 191 -10.24 28.94 4.24
C ARG A 191 -9.63 30.34 4.14
N GLU A 192 -8.38 30.51 4.53
CA GLU A 192 -7.74 31.83 4.62
C GLU A 192 -7.22 32.33 3.26
N THR A 193 -6.57 31.45 2.49
CA THR A 193 -5.91 31.85 1.23
C THR A 193 -6.88 31.81 0.04
N PHE A 194 -7.74 30.78 -0.03
CA PHE A 194 -8.68 30.60 -1.14
C PHE A 194 -10.13 30.96 -0.79
N THR A 195 -10.41 31.35 0.46
CA THR A 195 -11.74 31.78 0.92
C THR A 195 -12.83 30.73 0.68
N LEU A 196 -12.45 29.45 0.80
CA LEU A 196 -13.38 28.34 0.64
C LEU A 196 -14.22 28.13 1.91
N ASN A 197 -15.52 27.91 1.72
CA ASN A 197 -16.45 27.60 2.80
C ASN A 197 -16.18 26.19 3.37
N ASP A 198 -16.77 25.88 4.53
CA ASP A 198 -16.48 24.63 5.25
C ASP A 198 -16.76 23.36 4.44
N LYS A 199 -17.91 23.27 3.74
CA LYS A 199 -18.24 22.09 2.93
C LYS A 199 -17.18 21.78 1.86
N PRO A 200 -16.85 22.69 0.92
CA PRO A 200 -15.83 22.42 -0.10
C PRO A 200 -14.42 22.28 0.51
N ALA A 201 -14.10 23.02 1.58
CA ALA A 201 -12.80 22.90 2.24
C ALA A 201 -12.61 21.51 2.87
N ASN A 202 -13.63 21.00 3.58
CA ASN A 202 -13.62 19.64 4.13
C ASN A 202 -13.55 18.59 3.03
N ALA A 203 -14.27 18.78 1.92
CA ALA A 203 -14.22 17.84 0.80
C ALA A 203 -12.83 17.76 0.15
N ILE A 204 -12.18 18.91 -0.06
CA ILE A 204 -10.82 18.95 -0.57
C ILE A 204 -9.86 18.31 0.43
N ALA A 205 -9.94 18.66 1.71
CA ALA A 205 -9.00 18.18 2.72
C ALA A 205 -9.11 16.65 2.91
N TYR A 206 -10.32 16.13 3.15
CA TYR A 206 -10.48 14.74 3.55
C TYR A 206 -10.72 13.78 2.39
N ALA A 207 -11.36 14.22 1.29
CA ALA A 207 -11.71 13.32 0.20
C ALA A 207 -10.86 13.48 -1.07
N LEU A 208 -10.26 14.65 -1.29
CA LEU A 208 -9.30 14.83 -2.38
C LEU A 208 -7.86 14.67 -1.91
N ALA A 209 -7.47 15.30 -0.81
CA ALA A 209 -6.10 15.24 -0.29
C ALA A 209 -5.85 14.06 0.66
N PHE A 210 -6.93 13.40 1.12
CA PHE A 210 -6.91 12.33 2.13
C PHE A 210 -6.16 12.74 3.40
N CYS A 211 -6.35 13.98 3.87
CA CYS A 211 -5.79 14.39 5.14
C CYS A 211 -6.32 13.52 6.28
N ILE A 212 -5.47 13.18 7.24
CA ILE A 212 -5.84 12.34 8.38
C ILE A 212 -6.58 13.17 9.42
N CYS A 213 -6.07 14.38 9.71
CA CYS A 213 -6.64 15.26 10.71
C CYS A 213 -6.63 16.73 10.24
N ALA A 214 -7.24 17.60 11.04
CA ALA A 214 -7.31 19.03 10.73
C ALA A 214 -5.93 19.72 10.72
N ASN A 215 -4.92 19.12 11.36
CA ASN A 215 -3.57 19.67 11.51
C ASN A 215 -2.60 19.24 10.40
N ASP A 216 -3.05 18.43 9.43
CA ASP A 216 -2.20 18.00 8.32
C ASP A 216 -1.58 19.22 7.59
N PRO A 217 -0.26 19.20 7.31
CA PRO A 217 0.44 20.34 6.74
C PRO A 217 0.05 20.60 5.27
N THR A 218 0.08 21.88 4.88
CA THR A 218 -0.36 22.34 3.55
C THR A 218 0.46 21.76 2.40
N LEU A 219 1.79 21.78 2.48
CA LEU A 219 2.65 21.39 1.35
C LEU A 219 2.47 19.91 0.96
N PRO A 220 2.54 18.93 1.89
CA PRO A 220 2.28 17.54 1.54
C PRO A 220 0.87 17.30 0.99
N ALA A 221 -0.15 17.98 1.53
CA ALA A 221 -1.51 17.89 1.01
C ALA A 221 -1.62 18.41 -0.44
N LEU A 222 -0.98 19.55 -0.75
CA LEU A 222 -0.95 20.10 -2.11
C LEU A 222 -0.21 19.19 -3.10
N GLN A 223 0.90 18.57 -2.68
CA GLN A 223 1.64 17.61 -3.51
C GLN A 223 0.77 16.40 -3.87
N ARG A 224 0.04 15.85 -2.91
CA ARG A 224 -0.93 14.75 -3.14
C ARG A 224 -2.04 15.17 -4.10
N ILE A 225 -2.68 16.33 -3.86
CA ILE A 225 -3.72 16.84 -4.76
C ILE A 225 -3.19 17.00 -6.18
N ARG A 226 -1.99 17.57 -6.35
CA ARG A 226 -1.37 17.74 -7.66
C ARG A 226 -1.19 16.41 -8.37
N GLN A 227 -0.69 15.39 -7.68
CA GLN A 227 -0.54 14.04 -8.23
C GLN A 227 -1.89 13.48 -8.69
N TYR A 228 -2.93 13.59 -7.87
CA TYR A 228 -4.25 13.04 -8.20
C TYR A 228 -4.91 13.81 -9.34
N LEU A 229 -4.86 15.15 -9.33
CA LEU A 229 -5.41 15.96 -10.43
C LEU A 229 -4.71 15.69 -11.76
N ARG A 230 -3.41 15.41 -11.75
CA ARG A 230 -2.66 15.01 -12.95
C ARG A 230 -2.92 13.56 -13.36
N SER A 231 -3.31 12.70 -12.41
CA SER A 231 -3.63 11.29 -12.65
C SER A 231 -4.94 11.11 -13.41
N ALA A 232 -5.92 12.00 -13.18
CA ALA A 232 -7.17 12.00 -13.91
C ALA A 232 -6.93 12.14 -15.42
N GLY A 233 -7.56 11.27 -16.21
CA GLY A 233 -7.44 11.24 -17.67
C GLY A 233 -6.36 10.30 -18.22
N ARG A 234 -5.45 9.74 -17.40
CA ARG A 234 -4.44 8.78 -17.91
C ARG A 234 -5.05 7.46 -18.36
N TYR A 235 -5.92 6.87 -17.54
CA TYR A 235 -6.64 5.64 -17.86
C TYR A 235 -8.17 5.82 -17.91
N GLY A 236 -8.67 6.97 -17.46
CA GLY A 236 -10.08 7.33 -17.48
C GLY A 236 -10.37 8.52 -16.56
N ALA A 237 -11.64 8.75 -16.25
CA ALA A 237 -12.06 9.93 -15.48
C ALA A 237 -11.56 9.91 -14.02
N SER A 238 -11.45 8.73 -13.41
CA SER A 238 -10.94 8.58 -12.06
C SER A 238 -9.42 8.72 -12.02
N PRO A 239 -8.85 9.43 -11.03
CA PRO A 239 -7.40 9.47 -10.85
C PRO A 239 -6.84 8.19 -10.22
N PHE A 240 -7.71 7.32 -9.70
CA PHE A 240 -7.32 6.14 -8.93
C PHE A 240 -7.71 4.83 -9.63
N LEU A 241 -6.83 3.86 -9.46
CA LEU A 241 -6.99 2.47 -9.85
C LEU A 241 -7.21 1.59 -8.62
N VAL A 242 -8.00 0.54 -8.79
CA VAL A 242 -8.19 -0.55 -7.83
C VAL A 242 -7.62 -1.80 -8.48
N GLY A 243 -6.63 -2.42 -7.84
CA GLY A 243 -6.05 -3.67 -8.34
C GLY A 243 -7.02 -4.83 -8.15
N HIS A 244 -7.07 -5.73 -9.12
CA HIS A 244 -7.92 -6.91 -9.04
C HIS A 244 -7.42 -7.90 -7.97
N TYR A 245 -8.32 -8.77 -7.51
CA TYR A 245 -8.00 -9.87 -6.59
C TYR A 245 -7.27 -9.43 -5.31
N GLY A 246 -7.65 -8.28 -4.75
CA GLY A 246 -7.05 -7.74 -3.51
C GLY A 246 -5.79 -6.89 -3.71
N GLY A 247 -5.44 -6.53 -4.94
CA GLY A 247 -4.58 -5.37 -5.23
C GLY A 247 -3.08 -5.57 -4.96
N LEU A 248 -2.56 -5.03 -3.86
CA LEU A 248 -1.11 -4.96 -3.63
C LEU A 248 -0.48 -6.33 -3.38
N GLY A 249 -1.20 -7.27 -2.76
CA GLY A 249 -0.73 -8.65 -2.57
C GLY A 249 -0.47 -9.37 -3.91
N GLU A 250 -1.32 -9.15 -4.91
CA GLU A 250 -1.10 -9.66 -6.27
C GLU A 250 0.06 -8.95 -6.97
N THR A 251 0.21 -7.66 -6.70
CA THR A 251 1.34 -6.91 -7.24
C THR A 251 2.67 -7.41 -6.68
N ALA A 252 2.75 -7.68 -5.37
CA ALA A 252 3.91 -8.29 -4.74
C ALA A 252 4.24 -9.64 -5.37
N GLN A 253 3.23 -10.49 -5.59
CA GLN A 253 3.40 -11.77 -6.31
C GLN A 253 3.92 -11.60 -7.73
N GLY A 254 3.44 -10.59 -8.47
CA GLY A 254 3.93 -10.28 -9.81
C GLY A 254 5.43 -9.90 -9.83
N PHE A 255 5.88 -9.13 -8.84
CA PHE A 255 7.31 -8.87 -8.66
C PHE A 255 8.08 -10.12 -8.24
N CYS A 256 7.54 -10.94 -7.34
CA CYS A 256 8.15 -12.24 -6.98
C CYS A 256 8.33 -13.14 -8.20
N ARG A 257 7.33 -13.20 -9.08
CA ARG A 257 7.41 -13.93 -10.35
C ARG A 257 8.52 -13.39 -11.25
N THR A 258 8.64 -12.07 -11.37
CA THR A 258 9.69 -11.44 -12.17
C THR A 258 11.09 -11.78 -11.66
N SER A 259 11.27 -11.76 -10.34
CA SER A 259 12.49 -12.21 -9.68
C SER A 259 12.80 -13.68 -9.99
N ALA A 260 11.81 -14.56 -9.85
CA ALA A 260 11.96 -16.00 -10.12
C ALA A 260 12.34 -16.29 -11.57
N VAL A 261 11.72 -15.62 -12.54
CA VAL A 261 12.04 -15.75 -13.97
C VAL A 261 13.49 -15.36 -14.26
N LYS A 262 14.06 -14.42 -13.50
CA LYS A 262 15.46 -14.00 -13.61
C LYS A 262 16.40 -14.77 -12.64
N GLY A 263 15.94 -15.88 -12.07
CA GLY A 263 16.77 -16.81 -11.29
C GLY A 263 16.64 -16.71 -9.76
N GLY A 264 15.74 -15.87 -9.24
CA GLY A 264 15.45 -15.79 -7.81
C GLY A 264 14.90 -17.11 -7.24
N THR A 265 15.42 -17.53 -6.09
CA THR A 265 14.98 -18.75 -5.38
C THR A 265 13.99 -18.40 -4.27
N TYR A 266 12.88 -19.12 -4.17
CA TYR A 266 11.78 -18.83 -3.24
C TYR A 266 11.59 -19.92 -2.19
N ILE A 267 11.38 -19.52 -0.93
CA ILE A 267 11.09 -20.42 0.20
C ILE A 267 9.96 -19.82 1.05
N LEU A 268 8.76 -20.39 1.00
CA LEU A 268 7.61 -19.99 1.82
C LEU A 268 7.37 -20.96 2.97
N GLY A 269 6.64 -20.49 4.00
CA GLY A 269 6.20 -21.30 5.12
C GLY A 269 7.35 -21.80 6.01
N ARG A 270 8.50 -21.14 5.97
CA ARG A 270 9.72 -21.55 6.70
C ARG A 270 10.18 -20.41 7.60
N PRO A 271 9.92 -20.49 8.92
CA PRO A 271 10.34 -19.47 9.86
C PRO A 271 11.85 -19.27 9.87
N VAL A 272 12.30 -18.02 9.86
CA VAL A 272 13.70 -17.65 10.10
C VAL A 272 14.02 -17.86 11.58
N SER A 273 14.96 -18.76 11.89
CA SER A 273 15.38 -19.06 13.26
C SER A 273 16.54 -18.18 13.73
N GLY A 274 17.35 -17.66 12.82
CA GLY A 274 18.41 -16.73 13.16
C GLY A 274 19.19 -16.17 11.96
N VAL A 275 19.72 -14.96 12.13
CA VAL A 275 20.67 -14.34 11.21
C VAL A 275 21.97 -14.12 11.98
N LYS A 276 23.03 -14.83 11.60
CA LYS A 276 24.34 -14.77 12.27
C LYS A 276 25.33 -14.00 11.41
N CYS A 277 25.96 -12.99 12.00
CA CYS A 277 27.17 -12.36 11.47
C CYS A 277 28.40 -13.10 12.01
N PRO A 278 29.42 -13.39 11.18
CA PRO A 278 30.72 -13.78 11.70
C PRO A 278 31.43 -12.53 12.24
N SER A 279 31.24 -12.20 13.52
CA SER A 279 32.11 -11.25 14.23
C SER A 279 33.18 -11.99 15.03
N SER A 280 34.43 -11.91 14.54
CA SER A 280 35.69 -11.87 15.31
C SER A 280 35.96 -12.82 16.51
N GLU A 281 35.34 -13.99 16.65
CA GLU A 281 35.72 -14.94 17.72
C GLU A 281 36.95 -15.82 17.39
N ALA A 282 37.55 -15.67 16.20
CA ALA A 282 38.70 -16.47 15.76
C ALA A 282 40.09 -15.86 16.06
N ASN A 283 40.18 -14.73 16.80
CA ASN A 283 41.48 -14.12 17.16
C ASN A 283 41.71 -14.05 18.68
N ALA A 284 41.37 -15.12 19.41
CA ALA A 284 41.77 -15.29 20.80
C ALA A 284 42.52 -16.60 21.03
N THR A 285 43.50 -16.94 20.17
CA THR A 285 44.66 -17.80 20.50
C THR A 285 45.64 -17.87 19.33
N SER A 286 46.44 -16.83 19.11
CA SER A 286 47.81 -16.98 18.60
C SER A 286 48.54 -15.65 18.73
N THR A 287 49.44 -15.60 19.70
CA THR A 287 50.56 -14.66 19.71
C THR A 287 51.50 -15.05 18.58
N ASP A 288 51.43 -14.36 17.45
CA ASP A 288 52.62 -14.13 16.61
C ASP A 288 52.44 -12.87 15.75
N GLU A 289 53.37 -11.95 15.92
CA GLU A 289 53.45 -10.69 15.16
C GLU A 289 53.86 -10.94 13.71
N LYS A 290 53.23 -10.18 12.80
CA LYS A 290 53.63 -9.74 11.44
C LYS A 290 52.77 -10.25 10.29
N THR A 291 51.63 -9.60 10.08
CA THR A 291 51.17 -8.96 8.82
C THR A 291 49.71 -8.52 9.03
N PRO A 292 49.27 -7.34 8.57
CA PRO A 292 47.85 -7.02 8.57
C PRO A 292 47.17 -7.88 7.49
N VAL A 293 46.49 -8.94 7.90
CA VAL A 293 45.60 -9.73 7.05
C VAL A 293 44.41 -8.83 6.67
N PRO A 294 43.95 -8.79 5.41
CA PRO A 294 42.77 -8.01 5.05
C PRO A 294 41.58 -8.52 5.87
N SER A 295 40.80 -7.61 6.45
CA SER A 295 39.62 -7.90 7.27
C SER A 295 38.76 -9.01 6.64
N ALA A 296 38.60 -10.13 7.34
CA ALA A 296 37.70 -11.20 6.95
C ALA A 296 36.30 -10.62 6.72
N ARG A 297 35.80 -10.74 5.49
CA ARG A 297 34.58 -10.10 4.99
C ARG A 297 33.35 -10.78 5.61
N SER A 298 32.38 -10.02 6.09
CA SER A 298 31.15 -10.52 6.72
C SER A 298 30.26 -11.23 5.69
N VAL A 299 30.09 -12.54 5.84
CA VAL A 299 29.08 -13.32 5.13
C VAL A 299 28.01 -13.70 6.15
N HIS A 300 26.79 -13.25 5.95
CA HIS A 300 25.67 -13.57 6.83
C HIS A 300 25.22 -15.00 6.62
N ARG A 301 24.94 -15.71 7.72
CA ARG A 301 24.31 -17.04 7.70
C ARG A 301 22.87 -16.90 8.18
N VAL A 302 21.92 -17.26 7.32
CA VAL A 302 20.48 -17.30 7.63
C VAL A 302 20.09 -18.76 7.84
N GLU A 303 19.54 -19.03 9.02
CA GLU A 303 19.06 -20.35 9.43
C GLU A 303 17.52 -20.34 9.40
N LEU A 304 16.94 -21.41 8.87
CA LEU A 304 15.48 -21.59 8.79
C LEU A 304 15.08 -22.81 9.62
N GLU A 305 13.88 -22.78 10.20
CA GLU A 305 13.34 -23.93 10.94
C GLU A 305 13.03 -25.09 9.99
N GLU A 306 13.30 -26.32 10.46
CA GLU A 306 13.07 -27.57 9.71
C GLU A 306 13.71 -27.57 8.30
N PHE A 307 14.86 -26.90 8.18
CA PHE A 307 15.61 -26.82 6.93
C PHE A 307 17.10 -27.06 7.22
N ASP A 308 17.61 -28.18 6.72
CA ASP A 308 18.94 -28.68 7.09
C ASP A 308 20.09 -27.82 6.53
N GLU A 309 19.84 -27.08 5.45
CA GLU A 309 20.83 -26.22 4.82
C GLU A 309 20.71 -24.76 5.28
N SER A 310 21.82 -24.12 5.62
CA SER A 310 21.81 -22.67 5.83
C SER A 310 22.00 -21.90 4.53
N LEU A 311 21.34 -20.75 4.42
CA LEU A 311 21.58 -19.79 3.35
C LEU A 311 22.73 -18.87 3.77
N THR A 312 23.63 -18.54 2.85
CA THR A 312 24.66 -17.53 3.08
C THR A 312 24.48 -16.39 2.09
N ALA A 313 24.67 -15.15 2.56
CA ALA A 313 24.58 -13.97 1.72
C ALA A 313 25.47 -12.83 2.20
N ARG A 314 25.80 -11.95 1.25
CA ARG A 314 26.61 -10.76 1.52
C ARG A 314 25.77 -9.58 1.98
N VAL A 315 24.51 -9.54 1.54
CA VAL A 315 23.52 -8.55 1.95
C VAL A 315 22.25 -9.29 2.40
N VAL A 316 21.65 -8.83 3.49
CA VAL A 316 20.32 -9.29 3.92
C VAL A 316 19.35 -8.10 3.83
N LEU A 317 18.34 -8.19 2.98
CA LEU A 317 17.19 -7.28 2.98
C LEU A 317 16.09 -7.89 3.84
N SER A 318 15.45 -7.13 4.71
CA SER A 318 14.41 -7.68 5.58
C SER A 318 13.40 -6.64 6.04
N SER A 319 12.13 -7.04 6.09
CA SER A 319 11.19 -6.38 6.99
C SER A 319 11.61 -6.62 8.46
N SER A 320 11.34 -5.66 9.34
CA SER A 320 11.78 -5.71 10.75
C SER A 320 11.32 -6.97 11.49
N ASP A 321 10.15 -7.51 11.12
CA ASP A 321 9.53 -8.62 11.84
C ASP A 321 10.27 -9.94 11.68
N TYR A 322 11.08 -10.08 10.63
CA TYR A 322 11.77 -11.32 10.27
C TYR A 322 13.17 -11.46 10.90
N LEU A 323 13.73 -10.39 11.48
CA LEU A 323 15.08 -10.40 12.07
C LEU A 323 15.05 -10.51 13.60
N PRO A 324 15.72 -11.45 14.27
CA PRO A 324 15.76 -11.49 15.73
C PRO A 324 16.31 -10.17 16.32
N PRO A 325 16.01 -9.80 17.59
CA PRO A 325 16.25 -8.46 18.11
C PRO A 325 17.76 -8.19 18.25
N THR A 326 18.54 -9.26 18.39
CA THR A 326 20.00 -9.28 18.40
C THR A 326 20.63 -8.90 17.07
N SER A 327 19.87 -8.94 15.96
CA SER A 327 20.32 -8.62 14.60
C SER A 327 19.93 -7.21 14.14
N LEU A 328 19.20 -6.44 14.96
CA LEU A 328 18.81 -5.08 14.64
C LEU A 328 19.95 -4.10 15.00
N PRO A 329 20.46 -3.29 14.05
CA PRO A 329 21.47 -2.28 14.33
C PRO A 329 20.90 -1.21 15.28
N GLY A 330 21.58 -0.92 16.40
CA GLY A 330 21.30 0.26 17.22
C GLY A 330 20.17 0.13 18.26
N ALA A 331 19.98 -1.03 18.90
CA ALA A 331 19.05 -1.21 20.04
C ALA A 331 19.48 -0.46 21.34
N THR A 332 20.03 0.74 21.23
CA THR A 332 20.15 1.72 22.32
C THR A 332 19.15 2.84 22.07
N SER A 333 18.12 2.88 22.92
CA SER A 333 17.13 3.94 23.02
C SER A 333 17.78 5.33 22.91
N SER A 334 17.64 5.99 21.76
CA SER A 334 17.88 7.41 21.64
C SER A 334 16.63 8.08 21.09
N SER A 335 15.96 8.78 22.00
CA SER A 335 14.93 9.75 21.69
C SER A 335 15.57 10.98 21.04
N SER A 336 14.85 11.55 20.07
CA SER A 336 15.08 12.83 19.36
C SER A 336 15.93 12.80 18.08
N SER A 337 15.24 12.84 16.93
CA SER A 337 15.43 13.90 15.95
C SER A 337 14.17 14.03 15.08
N SER A 338 13.89 15.25 14.66
CA SER A 338 12.61 15.71 14.08
C SER A 338 12.42 15.28 12.63
N ILE A 339 11.55 14.30 12.41
CA ILE A 339 10.84 14.01 11.16
C ILE A 339 9.37 13.84 11.57
N PRO A 340 8.36 14.41 10.87
CA PRO A 340 6.98 14.20 11.27
C PRO A 340 6.59 12.78 10.86
N ASP A 341 6.90 11.79 11.70
CA ASP A 341 6.53 10.40 11.45
C ASP A 341 5.01 10.27 11.55
N THR A 342 4.38 10.26 10.37
CA THR A 342 2.96 10.05 10.08
C THR A 342 2.51 8.60 10.29
N VAL A 343 3.21 7.83 11.13
CA VAL A 343 2.95 6.41 11.32
C VAL A 343 2.04 6.23 12.53
N TYR A 344 0.74 6.33 12.29
CA TYR A 344 -0.28 6.13 13.30
C TYR A 344 -0.65 4.65 13.42
N GLN A 345 -1.06 4.24 14.62
CA GLN A 345 -1.84 3.01 14.77
C GLN A 345 -3.15 3.18 13.98
N VAL A 346 -3.66 2.09 13.39
CA VAL A 346 -4.87 2.13 12.58
C VAL A 346 -5.84 1.07 13.07
N ALA A 347 -7.01 1.49 13.52
CA ALA A 347 -8.12 0.54 13.71
C ALA A 347 -8.65 0.15 12.33
N ARG A 348 -8.79 -1.16 12.07
CA ARG A 348 -9.27 -1.73 10.82
C ARG A 348 -10.48 -2.62 11.03
N CYS A 349 -11.43 -2.55 10.09
CA CYS A 349 -12.58 -3.44 9.99
C CYS A 349 -12.67 -3.97 8.56
N ILE A 350 -12.82 -5.28 8.43
CA ILE A 350 -13.18 -5.97 7.20
C ILE A 350 -14.57 -6.54 7.41
N ALA A 351 -15.54 -6.12 6.58
CA ALA A 351 -16.91 -6.64 6.61
C ALA A 351 -17.33 -7.15 5.24
N ILE A 352 -18.13 -8.21 5.21
CA ILE A 352 -18.70 -8.76 3.97
C ILE A 352 -20.19 -8.57 4.00
N ILE A 353 -20.74 -7.98 2.93
CA ILE A 353 -22.18 -7.73 2.79
C ILE A 353 -22.68 -8.32 1.47
N ASP A 354 -24.01 -8.43 1.35
CA ASP A 354 -24.70 -9.00 0.18
C ASP A 354 -25.75 -8.09 -0.46
N LYS A 355 -25.68 -6.80 -0.12
CA LYS A 355 -26.39 -5.73 -0.82
C LYS A 355 -25.40 -4.65 -1.24
N PRO A 356 -25.58 -4.02 -2.41
CA PRO A 356 -24.69 -2.93 -2.84
C PRO A 356 -24.86 -1.73 -1.92
N LEU A 357 -23.79 -0.94 -1.77
CA LEU A 357 -23.94 0.42 -1.24
C LEU A 357 -24.54 1.31 -2.35
N VAL A 358 -25.49 2.16 -1.98
CA VAL A 358 -26.14 3.12 -2.89
C VAL A 358 -25.74 4.53 -2.49
N PHE A 359 -24.95 5.19 -3.34
CA PHE A 359 -24.43 6.54 -3.09
C PHE A 359 -25.41 7.61 -3.58
N THR A 360 -26.54 7.70 -2.90
CA THR A 360 -27.59 8.69 -3.19
C THR A 360 -27.08 10.11 -2.87
N PRO A 361 -27.02 11.03 -3.84
CA PRO A 361 -26.57 12.39 -3.59
C PRO A 361 -27.48 13.09 -2.58
N THR A 362 -26.90 13.81 -1.61
CA THR A 362 -27.64 14.65 -0.64
C THR A 362 -28.68 15.58 -1.28
N GLU A 363 -28.49 15.96 -2.55
CA GLU A 363 -29.32 16.92 -3.28
C GLU A 363 -30.51 16.29 -4.02
N SER A 364 -30.59 14.95 -4.11
CA SER A 364 -31.76 14.32 -4.72
C SER A 364 -32.96 14.56 -3.80
N THR A 365 -33.98 15.24 -4.31
CA THR A 365 -35.27 15.40 -3.62
C THR A 365 -35.91 14.03 -3.38
N ASP A 366 -36.47 13.80 -2.20
CA ASP A 366 -37.29 12.61 -1.83
C ASP A 366 -38.58 12.46 -2.67
N GLU A 367 -38.71 13.19 -3.78
CA GLU A 367 -39.85 13.04 -4.67
C GLU A 367 -39.72 11.68 -5.38
N ALA A 368 -40.53 10.73 -4.93
CA ALA A 368 -40.99 9.61 -5.76
C ALA A 368 -41.28 10.15 -7.17
N PRO A 369 -40.93 9.44 -8.25
CA PRO A 369 -41.14 9.93 -9.61
C PRO A 369 -42.65 10.08 -9.84
N SER A 370 -43.17 11.28 -9.57
CA SER A 370 -44.56 11.66 -9.77
C SER A 370 -44.70 12.04 -11.23
N THR A 371 -45.30 11.12 -11.98
CA THR A 371 -46.08 11.36 -13.19
C THR A 371 -45.48 12.39 -14.14
N ALA A 372 -44.67 11.91 -15.08
CA ALA A 372 -44.39 12.62 -16.32
C ALA A 372 -45.71 13.15 -16.90
N THR A 373 -45.77 14.45 -17.09
CA THR A 373 -46.87 15.16 -17.74
C THR A 373 -47.01 14.57 -19.15
N GLU A 374 -48.19 14.04 -19.47
CA GLU A 374 -48.54 13.57 -20.81
C GLU A 374 -48.41 14.75 -21.80
N GLU A 375 -47.39 14.73 -22.66
CA GLU A 375 -47.43 15.44 -23.94
C GLU A 375 -48.08 14.52 -25.00
N PRO A 376 -48.88 15.07 -25.94
CA PRO A 376 -49.77 14.28 -26.76
C PRO A 376 -49.02 13.49 -27.85
N ALA A 377 -49.57 12.32 -28.14
CA ALA A 377 -49.05 11.32 -29.07
C ALA A 377 -48.67 11.87 -30.46
N GLY A 378 -47.41 11.63 -30.84
CA GLY A 378 -46.90 11.73 -32.21
C GLY A 378 -46.20 10.42 -32.61
N GLU A 379 -46.78 9.76 -33.61
CA GLU A 379 -46.34 8.66 -34.50
C GLU A 379 -45.38 7.53 -34.02
N PRO A 380 -45.68 6.25 -34.31
CA PRO A 380 -44.88 5.11 -33.87
C PRO A 380 -43.78 4.76 -34.88
N GLY A 381 -42.52 4.86 -34.45
CA GLY A 381 -41.42 4.30 -35.23
C GLY A 381 -40.05 4.84 -34.86
N GLU A 382 -39.52 4.41 -33.71
CA GLU A 382 -38.09 4.25 -33.42
C GLU A 382 -37.99 3.66 -32.00
N GLU A 383 -37.30 2.53 -31.84
CA GLU A 383 -36.94 1.98 -30.51
C GLU A 383 -35.96 2.95 -29.85
N ALA A 384 -36.50 3.99 -29.22
CA ALA A 384 -35.74 4.88 -28.35
C ALA A 384 -35.43 4.13 -27.05
N ASP A 385 -34.12 4.04 -26.75
CA ASP A 385 -33.59 3.68 -25.44
C ASP A 385 -34.41 4.38 -24.35
N GLN A 386 -35.10 3.60 -23.50
CA GLN A 386 -35.69 4.15 -22.29
C GLN A 386 -34.54 4.76 -21.47
N PRO A 387 -34.65 6.00 -20.96
CA PRO A 387 -33.63 6.53 -20.07
C PRO A 387 -33.62 5.69 -18.80
N SER A 388 -32.65 4.79 -18.69
CA SER A 388 -32.41 3.99 -17.50
C SER A 388 -32.27 4.92 -16.31
N THR A 389 -33.04 4.70 -15.25
CA THR A 389 -32.85 5.37 -13.96
C THR A 389 -31.36 5.28 -13.56
N PRO A 390 -30.72 6.39 -13.15
CA PRO A 390 -29.30 6.35 -12.81
C PRO A 390 -29.10 5.40 -11.63
N SER A 391 -28.38 4.31 -11.87
CA SER A 391 -27.96 3.41 -10.78
C SER A 391 -26.93 4.15 -9.92
N TYR A 392 -27.28 4.37 -8.66
CA TYR A 392 -26.37 4.92 -7.65
C TYR A 392 -25.59 3.83 -6.93
N GLU A 393 -25.78 2.56 -7.31
CA GLU A 393 -25.00 1.43 -6.81
C GLU A 393 -23.53 1.62 -7.17
N VAL A 394 -22.65 1.20 -6.27
CA VAL A 394 -21.20 1.25 -6.48
C VAL A 394 -20.60 -0.14 -6.30
N ASP A 395 -19.72 -0.51 -7.23
CA ASP A 395 -18.90 -1.72 -7.11
C ASP A 395 -17.55 -1.40 -6.46
N THR A 396 -16.94 -0.26 -6.81
CA THR A 396 -15.72 0.23 -6.15
C THR A 396 -15.83 1.70 -5.78
N ALA A 397 -15.68 2.01 -4.50
CA ALA A 397 -15.78 3.39 -4.06
C ALA A 397 -15.00 3.63 -2.77
N VAL A 398 -14.61 4.89 -2.55
CA VAL A 398 -14.15 5.36 -1.25
C VAL A 398 -15.21 6.25 -0.63
N LEU A 399 -15.65 5.88 0.57
CA LEU A 399 -16.48 6.71 1.43
C LEU A 399 -15.63 7.29 2.56
N VAL A 400 -15.69 8.61 2.70
CA VAL A 400 -14.94 9.35 3.71
C VAL A 400 -15.88 9.82 4.81
N PHE A 401 -15.47 9.61 6.06
CA PHE A 401 -16.13 10.15 7.24
C PHE A 401 -15.19 11.18 7.88
N PRO A 402 -15.36 12.48 7.59
CA PRO A 402 -14.62 13.53 8.27
C PRO A 402 -14.76 13.46 9.81
N PRO A 403 -13.86 14.10 10.56
CA PRO A 403 -13.99 14.18 12.01
C PRO A 403 -15.32 14.83 12.41
N ASN A 404 -15.96 14.32 13.47
CA ASN A 404 -17.25 14.78 14.00
C ASN A 404 -18.46 14.53 13.08
N THR A 405 -18.33 13.68 12.05
CA THR A 405 -19.47 13.30 11.19
C THR A 405 -20.52 12.45 11.94
N LEU A 406 -20.09 11.63 12.91
CA LEU A 406 -20.98 10.75 13.69
C LEU A 406 -20.85 11.04 15.20
N PRO A 407 -21.94 10.94 15.99
CA PRO A 407 -21.97 11.38 17.40
C PRO A 407 -21.10 10.54 18.36
N ASN A 408 -20.82 9.28 18.03
CA ASN A 408 -20.00 8.36 18.85
C ASN A 408 -18.72 7.92 18.12
N ALA A 409 -18.19 8.78 17.24
CA ALA A 409 -17.04 8.46 16.40
C ALA A 409 -15.87 9.42 16.66
N SER A 410 -14.83 9.33 15.82
CA SER A 410 -13.64 10.17 15.97
C SER A 410 -13.97 11.64 15.77
N THR A 411 -13.49 12.47 16.69
CA THR A 411 -13.62 13.93 16.64
C THR A 411 -12.37 14.60 16.07
N THR A 412 -11.30 13.84 15.88
CA THR A 412 -9.97 14.34 15.50
C THR A 412 -9.46 13.81 14.17
N THR A 413 -9.84 12.59 13.80
CA THR A 413 -9.38 11.92 12.58
C THR A 413 -10.51 11.52 11.66
N ALA A 414 -10.23 11.52 10.35
CA ALA A 414 -11.13 11.00 9.35
C ALA A 414 -11.02 9.47 9.24
N ALA A 415 -12.16 8.79 9.13
CA ALA A 415 -12.21 7.38 8.75
C ALA A 415 -12.43 7.24 7.23
N HIS A 416 -11.85 6.20 6.66
CA HIS A 416 -12.01 5.86 5.26
C HIS A 416 -12.61 4.46 5.14
N LEU A 417 -13.57 4.30 4.24
CA LEU A 417 -14.14 3.01 3.86
C LEU A 417 -13.89 2.78 2.38
N LEU A 418 -13.14 1.74 2.04
CA LEU A 418 -12.97 1.25 0.67
C LEU A 418 -13.94 0.10 0.42
N VAL A 419 -14.78 0.24 -0.60
CA VAL A 419 -15.71 -0.79 -1.09
C VAL A 419 -15.06 -1.50 -2.28
N THR A 420 -15.10 -2.83 -2.28
CA THR A 420 -14.69 -3.66 -3.42
C THR A 420 -15.68 -4.80 -3.64
N GLY A 421 -16.34 -4.80 -4.80
CA GLY A 421 -17.29 -5.81 -5.24
C GLY A 421 -16.76 -6.75 -6.33
N GLU A 422 -17.69 -7.36 -7.06
CA GLU A 422 -17.44 -8.30 -8.17
C GLU A 422 -16.53 -7.71 -9.25
N GLY A 423 -16.71 -6.45 -9.63
CA GLY A 423 -15.93 -5.83 -10.69
C GLY A 423 -14.44 -5.70 -10.35
N SER A 424 -14.09 -5.68 -9.06
CA SER A 424 -12.68 -5.73 -8.62
C SER A 424 -12.11 -7.15 -8.53
N MET A 425 -12.92 -8.19 -8.81
CA MET A 425 -12.57 -9.59 -8.61
C MET A 425 -12.16 -9.95 -7.16
N SER A 426 -12.42 -9.06 -6.19
CA SER A 426 -12.09 -9.28 -4.78
C SER A 426 -13.20 -10.03 -4.05
N ALA A 427 -14.42 -10.01 -4.58
CA ALA A 427 -15.58 -10.67 -4.00
C ALA A 427 -16.40 -11.38 -5.11
N PRO A 428 -17.13 -12.45 -4.78
CA PRO A 428 -18.02 -13.10 -5.73
C PRO A 428 -19.24 -12.23 -6.06
N LYS A 429 -19.93 -12.60 -7.12
CA LYS A 429 -21.15 -11.92 -7.58
C LYS A 429 -22.15 -11.69 -6.46
N GLY A 430 -22.64 -10.46 -6.35
CA GLY A 430 -23.63 -10.04 -5.36
C GLY A 430 -23.07 -9.98 -3.93
N LYS A 431 -21.74 -9.91 -3.77
CA LYS A 431 -21.07 -9.68 -2.49
C LYS A 431 -20.12 -8.50 -2.61
N TRP A 432 -19.92 -7.80 -1.49
CA TRP A 432 -18.97 -6.69 -1.38
C TRP A 432 -18.15 -6.83 -0.12
N ILE A 433 -16.89 -6.43 -0.20
CA ILE A 433 -15.99 -6.28 0.95
C ILE A 433 -15.93 -4.80 1.30
N LEU A 434 -16.17 -4.48 2.56
CA LEU A 434 -16.01 -3.14 3.14
C LEU A 434 -14.74 -3.14 3.99
N ASN A 435 -13.78 -2.29 3.64
CA ASN A 435 -12.54 -2.09 4.37
C ASN A 435 -12.55 -0.72 5.04
N ILE A 436 -12.80 -0.67 6.35
CA ILE A 436 -12.80 0.58 7.13
C ILE A 436 -11.45 0.74 7.82
N SER A 437 -10.88 1.94 7.74
CA SER A 437 -9.62 2.32 8.39
C SER A 437 -9.77 3.64 9.13
N LEU A 438 -9.39 3.65 10.41
CA LEU A 438 -9.37 4.84 11.27
C LEU A 438 -7.97 5.02 11.88
N PRO A 439 -7.20 6.04 11.46
CA PRO A 439 -5.96 6.41 12.12
C PRO A 439 -6.20 6.90 13.56
N LEU A 440 -5.33 6.48 14.48
CA LEU A 440 -5.39 6.79 15.91
C LEU A 440 -4.22 7.71 16.28
N LEU A 441 -4.51 8.97 16.61
CA LEU A 441 -3.49 9.96 17.00
C LEU A 441 -2.95 9.76 18.43
N SER A 442 -3.60 8.92 19.24
CA SER A 442 -3.20 8.62 20.62
C SER A 442 -2.93 7.13 20.76
N SER A 443 -1.79 6.79 21.35
CA SER A 443 -1.32 5.42 21.56
C SER A 443 -1.74 4.82 22.92
N ALA A 444 -2.63 5.48 23.66
CA ALA A 444 -3.06 5.02 24.98
C ALA A 444 -3.98 3.78 24.89
N SER A 445 -4.06 3.02 25.99
CA SER A 445 -5.07 1.97 26.19
C SER A 445 -6.47 2.54 25.93
N GLY A 446 -6.98 2.25 24.73
CA GLY A 446 -8.22 2.78 24.21
C GLY A 446 -9.31 1.72 24.14
N PRO A 447 -10.50 2.11 23.65
CA PRO A 447 -11.53 1.14 23.28
C PRO A 447 -11.01 0.11 22.27
N SER A 448 -11.69 -1.02 22.22
CA SER A 448 -11.40 -2.07 21.23
C SER A 448 -11.58 -1.58 19.79
N ALA A 449 -10.95 -2.27 18.85
CA ALA A 449 -11.14 -2.01 17.41
C ALA A 449 -12.61 -2.04 16.99
N GLU A 450 -13.40 -2.97 17.57
CA GLU A 450 -14.82 -3.09 17.29
C GLU A 450 -15.61 -1.87 17.79
N GLU A 451 -15.38 -1.44 19.04
CA GLU A 451 -16.02 -0.25 19.61
C GLU A 451 -15.69 1.02 18.81
N LEU A 452 -14.45 1.15 18.32
CA LEU A 452 -14.01 2.28 17.51
C LEU A 452 -14.68 2.33 16.13
N LEU A 453 -14.93 1.17 15.53
CA LEU A 453 -15.30 1.08 14.11
C LEU A 453 -16.77 0.75 13.86
N ARG A 454 -17.47 0.19 14.84
CA ARG A 454 -18.90 -0.14 14.75
C ARG A 454 -19.76 1.06 14.31
N PRO A 455 -19.56 2.29 14.81
CA PRO A 455 -20.34 3.45 14.34
C PRO A 455 -20.21 3.71 12.84
N TYR A 456 -19.02 3.51 12.26
CA TYR A 456 -18.79 3.71 10.83
C TYR A 456 -19.34 2.56 9.99
N LEU A 457 -19.23 1.32 10.48
CA LEU A 457 -19.82 0.16 9.82
C LEU A 457 -21.35 0.31 9.78
N ASP A 458 -21.99 0.61 10.91
CA ASP A 458 -23.44 0.79 10.99
C ASP A 458 -23.90 1.92 10.06
N ALA A 459 -23.18 3.06 10.05
CA ALA A 459 -23.45 4.17 9.15
C ALA A 459 -23.34 3.75 7.67
N ALA A 460 -22.33 2.97 7.30
CA ALA A 460 -22.16 2.46 5.94
C ALA A 460 -23.28 1.48 5.54
N LEU A 461 -23.69 0.60 6.45
CA LEU A 461 -24.78 -0.35 6.21
C LEU A 461 -26.10 0.35 5.92
N THR A 462 -26.37 1.54 6.48
CA THR A 462 -27.55 2.33 6.11
C THR A 462 -27.61 2.70 4.63
N LEU A 463 -26.47 2.74 3.92
CA LEU A 463 -26.40 3.02 2.48
C LEU A 463 -26.86 1.84 1.61
N THR A 464 -27.11 0.65 2.20
CA THR A 464 -27.69 -0.50 1.48
C THR A 464 -29.22 -0.46 1.42
N ALA A 465 -29.84 0.47 2.14
CA ALA A 465 -31.27 0.72 2.13
C ALA A 465 -31.51 2.16 1.63
N PRO A 466 -31.53 2.37 0.31
CA PRO A 466 -31.63 3.72 -0.24
C PRO A 466 -32.93 4.40 0.18
N PRO A 467 -32.98 5.74 0.27
CA PRO A 467 -34.18 6.49 0.69
C PRO A 467 -35.41 6.19 -0.19
N SER A 468 -35.20 5.88 -1.47
CA SER A 468 -36.23 5.50 -2.43
C SER A 468 -36.77 4.07 -2.25
N ALA A 469 -36.17 3.26 -1.38
CA ALA A 469 -36.64 1.92 -1.08
C ALA A 469 -37.94 1.98 -0.26
N SER A 470 -38.79 0.96 -0.38
CA SER A 470 -39.97 0.85 0.48
C SER A 470 -39.54 0.83 1.95
N SER A 471 -40.39 1.31 2.84
CA SER A 471 -40.12 1.34 4.30
C SER A 471 -39.87 -0.03 4.93
N GLU A 472 -40.01 -1.12 4.16
CA GLU A 472 -39.73 -2.50 4.56
C GLU A 472 -38.28 -2.94 4.30
N VAL A 473 -37.51 -2.21 3.48
CA VAL A 473 -36.12 -2.58 3.16
C VAL A 473 -35.21 -2.21 4.32
N GLN A 474 -34.77 -3.23 5.06
CA GLN A 474 -33.80 -3.06 6.13
C GLN A 474 -32.36 -2.96 5.58
N PRO A 475 -31.48 -2.21 6.27
CA PRO A 475 -30.04 -2.26 6.04
C PRO A 475 -29.52 -3.71 6.02
N ALA A 476 -28.46 -3.95 5.25
CA ALA A 476 -27.79 -5.24 5.22
C ALA A 476 -27.21 -5.57 6.60
N GLU A 477 -27.27 -6.85 6.95
CA GLU A 477 -26.48 -7.38 8.06
C GLU A 477 -25.17 -7.97 7.48
N PRO A 478 -24.01 -7.71 8.09
CA PRO A 478 -22.76 -8.30 7.64
C PRO A 478 -22.78 -9.83 7.74
N LEU A 479 -22.38 -10.51 6.68
CA LEU A 479 -22.18 -11.96 6.65
C LEU A 479 -20.92 -12.40 7.41
N PHE A 480 -19.95 -11.48 7.51
CA PHE A 480 -18.70 -11.66 8.22
C PHE A 480 -18.16 -10.29 8.64
N THR A 481 -17.52 -10.24 9.79
CA THR A 481 -16.75 -9.09 10.26
C THR A 481 -15.44 -9.55 10.90
N LEU A 482 -14.39 -8.75 10.74
CA LEU A 482 -13.12 -8.85 11.43
C LEU A 482 -12.68 -7.43 11.81
N PHE A 483 -12.40 -7.21 13.09
CA PHE A 483 -11.91 -5.97 13.68
C PHE A 483 -10.53 -6.20 14.29
N TYR A 484 -9.61 -5.25 14.13
CA TYR A 484 -8.29 -5.29 14.75
C TYR A 484 -7.63 -3.90 14.77
N ILE A 485 -6.63 -3.72 15.62
CA ILE A 485 -5.72 -2.56 15.61
C ILE A 485 -4.41 -3.01 15.00
N HIS A 486 -4.01 -2.31 13.93
CA HIS A 486 -2.71 -2.46 13.29
C HIS A 486 -1.74 -1.41 13.83
N HIS A 487 -0.60 -1.88 14.33
CA HIS A 487 0.56 -1.08 14.71
C HIS A 487 1.62 -1.24 13.61
N PRO A 488 1.80 -0.24 12.73
CA PRO A 488 2.81 -0.34 11.69
C PRO A 488 4.20 -0.52 12.29
N ALA A 489 5.06 -1.27 11.60
CA ALA A 489 6.42 -1.49 12.07
C ALA A 489 7.16 -0.16 12.23
N SER A 490 7.81 0.02 13.39
CA SER A 490 8.76 1.11 13.60
C SER A 490 10.11 0.66 13.08
N ALA A 491 10.56 1.23 11.97
CA ALA A 491 11.85 0.93 11.36
C ALA A 491 12.69 2.22 11.25
N PRO A 492 14.01 2.12 11.45
CA PRO A 492 14.88 3.28 11.33
C PRO A 492 14.87 3.81 9.89
N SER A 493 14.95 5.13 9.74
CA SER A 493 15.08 5.77 8.43
C SER A 493 16.35 5.28 7.72
N LEU A 494 16.28 5.06 6.40
CA LEU A 494 17.46 4.77 5.57
C LEU A 494 18.47 5.93 5.53
N SER A 495 18.07 7.13 5.93
CA SER A 495 18.95 8.31 6.03
C SER A 495 19.77 8.36 7.32
N ASP A 496 19.58 7.42 8.25
CA ASP A 496 20.34 7.38 9.50
C ASP A 496 21.80 6.99 9.22
N PRO A 497 22.79 7.88 9.52
CA PRO A 497 24.20 7.59 9.29
C PRO A 497 24.70 6.35 10.03
N ALA A 498 24.09 5.96 11.16
CA ALA A 498 24.46 4.73 11.87
C ALA A 498 24.11 3.45 11.08
N ASN A 499 23.13 3.53 10.17
CA ASN A 499 22.68 2.42 9.33
C ASN A 499 23.29 2.44 7.92
N ALA A 500 24.06 3.48 7.57
CA ALA A 500 24.66 3.61 6.25
C ALA A 500 25.64 2.47 5.93
N ASP A 501 26.31 1.93 6.96
CA ASP A 501 27.38 0.92 6.90
C ASP A 501 26.97 -0.52 7.31
N SER A 502 25.69 -0.79 7.57
CA SER A 502 25.17 -2.16 7.80
C SER A 502 24.95 -2.96 6.51
N ASP A 503 25.38 -4.23 6.49
CA ASP A 503 25.11 -5.23 5.44
C ASP A 503 23.68 -5.83 5.56
N ILE A 504 23.00 -5.58 6.69
CA ILE A 504 21.58 -5.83 6.89
C ILE A 504 20.83 -4.52 6.61
N ILE A 505 19.92 -4.56 5.64
CA ILE A 505 19.09 -3.44 5.20
C ILE A 505 17.65 -3.73 5.64
N ILE A 506 17.15 -2.90 6.55
CA ILE A 506 15.80 -3.01 7.06
C ILE A 506 14.87 -2.16 6.20
N THR A 507 13.73 -2.72 5.82
CA THR A 507 12.69 -2.00 5.10
C THR A 507 12.15 -0.86 5.96
N PRO A 508 12.15 0.40 5.45
CA PRO A 508 11.58 1.53 6.18
C PRO A 508 10.09 1.38 6.44
N SER A 509 9.61 2.08 7.46
CA SER A 509 8.17 2.22 7.70
C SER A 509 7.49 2.81 6.47
N CYS A 510 6.35 2.22 6.07
CA CYS A 510 5.53 2.71 5.00
C CYS A 510 4.37 3.56 5.54
N THR A 511 3.86 4.48 4.73
CA THR A 511 2.66 5.25 5.05
C THR A 511 1.44 4.33 5.15
N THR A 512 0.47 4.67 6.01
CA THR A 512 -0.83 4.00 6.08
C THR A 512 -1.91 4.71 5.27
N LEU A 513 -1.53 5.76 4.55
CA LEU A 513 -2.45 6.57 3.75
C LEU A 513 -2.92 5.81 2.51
N LEU A 514 -4.24 5.63 2.38
CA LEU A 514 -4.89 4.75 1.38
C LEU A 514 -4.31 4.85 -0.06
N PRO A 515 -4.07 6.05 -0.63
CA PRO A 515 -3.57 6.17 -2.01
C PRO A 515 -2.04 6.17 -2.13
N ALA A 516 -1.30 6.12 -1.03
CA ALA A 516 0.16 6.34 -1.03
C ALA A 516 0.97 5.10 -0.65
N ILE A 517 0.33 4.02 -0.16
CA ILE A 517 1.00 2.78 0.25
C ILE A 517 1.90 2.23 -0.88
N ALA A 518 1.36 2.12 -2.09
CA ALA A 518 2.05 1.50 -3.22
C ALA A 518 3.28 2.31 -3.70
N ASP A 519 3.11 3.63 -3.83
CA ASP A 519 4.19 4.53 -4.23
C ASP A 519 5.31 4.57 -3.19
N ALA A 520 4.95 4.66 -1.90
CA ALA A 520 5.91 4.66 -0.80
C ALA A 520 6.68 3.33 -0.71
N ALA A 521 6.01 2.18 -0.84
CA ALA A 521 6.67 0.88 -0.89
C ALA A 521 7.66 0.78 -2.07
N THR A 522 7.29 1.34 -3.23
CA THR A 522 8.15 1.35 -4.41
C THR A 522 9.38 2.25 -4.24
N GLN A 523 9.21 3.43 -3.62
CA GLN A 523 10.33 4.33 -3.30
C GLN A 523 11.28 3.69 -2.27
N ASN A 524 10.71 3.01 -1.25
CA ASN A 524 11.49 2.25 -0.29
C ASN A 524 12.27 1.12 -0.98
N ALA A 525 11.65 0.39 -1.91
CA ALA A 525 12.29 -0.67 -2.68
C ALA A 525 13.47 -0.15 -3.53
N GLU A 526 13.29 0.98 -4.22
CA GLU A 526 14.36 1.62 -5.00
C GLU A 526 15.53 2.04 -4.09
N ALA A 527 15.23 2.65 -2.94
CA ALA A 527 16.26 3.04 -1.98
C ALA A 527 17.03 1.82 -1.42
N MET A 528 16.33 0.73 -1.11
CA MET A 528 16.93 -0.54 -0.68
C MET A 528 17.79 -1.16 -1.77
N PHE A 529 17.31 -1.18 -3.02
CA PHE A 529 18.06 -1.66 -4.18
C PHE A 529 19.39 -0.92 -4.32
N TRP A 530 19.38 0.41 -4.36
CA TRP A 530 20.61 1.19 -4.52
C TRP A 530 21.57 1.05 -3.33
N LYS A 531 21.04 0.80 -2.12
CA LYS A 531 21.88 0.49 -0.96
C LYS A 531 22.53 -0.89 -1.10
N ALA A 532 21.78 -1.92 -1.50
CA ALA A 532 22.31 -3.26 -1.75
C ALA A 532 23.36 -3.26 -2.87
N VAL A 533 23.07 -2.62 -4.02
CA VAL A 533 24.01 -2.52 -5.15
C VAL A 533 25.33 -1.88 -4.72
N ARG A 534 25.30 -0.78 -3.96
CA ARG A 534 26.53 -0.15 -3.44
C ARG A 534 27.37 -1.10 -2.58
N ARG A 535 26.73 -1.94 -1.77
CA ARG A 535 27.43 -2.96 -0.95
C ARG A 535 27.96 -4.13 -1.73
N LEU A 536 27.29 -4.50 -2.81
CA LEU A 536 27.74 -5.58 -3.68
C LEU A 536 28.84 -5.12 -4.65
N LYS A 537 28.87 -3.84 -5.05
CA LYS A 537 29.91 -3.23 -5.90
C LYS A 537 31.17 -2.82 -5.14
N GLY A 538 31.05 -2.17 -3.97
CA GLY A 538 32.18 -1.71 -3.14
C GLY A 538 33.12 -2.81 -2.60
N THR A 539 32.86 -4.05 -3.00
CA THR A 539 33.49 -5.29 -2.56
C THR A 539 34.18 -6.07 -3.68
N ARG A 540 34.07 -5.63 -4.94
CA ARG A 540 34.83 -6.15 -6.08
C ARG A 540 35.80 -5.06 -6.57
N GLU A 541 36.98 -4.94 -5.95
CA GLU A 541 38.12 -4.31 -6.63
C GLU A 541 38.65 -5.27 -7.71
N PRO A 542 39.07 -4.77 -8.89
CA PRO A 542 39.68 -5.61 -9.91
C PRO A 542 40.95 -6.22 -9.32
N GLN A 543 41.11 -7.53 -9.43
CA GLN A 543 42.41 -8.15 -9.18
C GLN A 543 43.41 -7.45 -10.10
N LYS A 544 44.29 -6.61 -9.52
CA LYS A 544 45.45 -6.09 -10.22
C LYS A 544 46.23 -7.29 -10.72
N ALA A 545 46.15 -7.55 -12.02
CA ALA A 545 47.13 -8.37 -12.71
C ALA A 545 48.50 -7.78 -12.37
N VAL A 546 49.30 -8.54 -11.62
CA VAL A 546 50.71 -8.26 -11.41
C VAL A 546 51.37 -8.43 -12.78
N PRO A 547 52.05 -7.40 -13.35
CA PRO A 547 52.81 -7.60 -14.56
C PRO A 547 54.11 -8.34 -14.24
N THR A 548 54.27 -9.47 -14.95
CA THR A 548 55.51 -10.05 -15.53
C THR A 548 56.56 -10.62 -14.55
N ASP A 549 57.29 -11.70 -14.87
CA ASP A 549 57.74 -12.25 -16.15
C ASP A 549 57.65 -13.79 -16.16
N ASP A 550 57.11 -14.39 -17.21
CA ASP A 550 57.76 -15.50 -17.91
C ASP A 550 56.97 -15.92 -19.17
N GLU A 551 57.73 -16.18 -20.24
CA GLU A 551 57.27 -16.50 -21.58
C GLU A 551 56.52 -17.83 -21.67
N LYS A 552 55.35 -17.84 -22.32
CA LYS A 552 55.03 -18.57 -23.57
C LYS A 552 53.53 -18.79 -23.70
N GLY A 553 53.04 -18.54 -24.92
CA GLY A 553 51.62 -18.44 -25.22
C GLY A 553 50.85 -19.74 -25.06
N GLU A 554 49.66 -19.60 -24.47
CA GLU A 554 48.47 -20.39 -24.74
C GLU A 554 47.27 -19.43 -24.63
N GLU A 555 46.39 -19.45 -25.62
CA GLU A 555 45.15 -18.66 -25.66
C GLU A 555 44.24 -19.17 -24.54
N VAL A 556 44.06 -18.35 -23.49
CA VAL A 556 43.03 -18.57 -22.47
C VAL A 556 41.84 -17.70 -22.82
N GLU A 557 40.71 -18.34 -23.16
CA GLU A 557 39.40 -17.71 -23.30
C GLU A 557 39.12 -16.85 -22.05
N LYS A 558 38.95 -15.54 -22.26
CA LYS A 558 38.42 -14.65 -21.23
C LYS A 558 36.96 -15.00 -20.99
N ASP A 559 36.68 -15.58 -19.84
CA ASP A 559 35.35 -15.74 -19.28
C ASP A 559 34.67 -14.35 -19.15
N GLY A 560 33.50 -14.19 -19.77
CA GLY A 560 32.86 -12.90 -20.07
C GLY A 560 32.16 -12.19 -18.90
N GLY A 561 32.43 -12.55 -17.65
CA GLY A 561 31.62 -12.14 -16.49
C GLY A 561 31.97 -10.78 -15.85
N ASP A 562 33.12 -10.18 -16.17
CA ASP A 562 33.63 -9.00 -15.44
C ASP A 562 33.07 -7.64 -15.90
N SER A 563 32.28 -7.58 -17.00
CA SER A 563 31.82 -6.29 -17.57
C SER A 563 30.39 -5.88 -17.21
N GLU A 564 29.54 -6.77 -16.69
CA GLU A 564 28.09 -6.49 -16.55
C GLU A 564 27.72 -5.73 -15.26
N LEU A 565 28.43 -5.93 -14.15
CA LEU A 565 28.06 -5.33 -12.86
C LEU A 565 28.49 -3.86 -12.71
N ASP A 566 29.53 -3.41 -13.40
CA ASP A 566 29.92 -1.99 -13.43
C ASP A 566 28.88 -1.13 -14.18
N GLY A 567 28.02 -1.74 -15.01
CA GLY A 567 27.01 -1.07 -15.84
C GLY A 567 25.61 -0.88 -15.24
N ILE A 568 25.37 -1.24 -13.96
CA ILE A 568 24.04 -0.99 -13.34
C ILE A 568 23.88 0.52 -13.08
N GLU A 569 23.19 1.20 -13.99
CA GLU A 569 22.91 2.65 -13.94
C GLU A 569 21.44 2.99 -13.69
N SER A 570 20.53 2.01 -13.77
CA SER A 570 19.09 2.19 -13.56
C SER A 570 18.49 1.19 -12.58
N PHE A 571 17.37 1.57 -11.94
CA PHE A 571 16.59 0.69 -11.06
C PHE A 571 15.88 -0.42 -11.85
N TRP A 572 15.40 -0.10 -13.05
CA TRP A 572 14.88 -1.07 -14.01
C TRP A 572 15.71 -1.01 -15.30
N PRO A 573 16.34 -2.12 -15.73
CA PRO A 573 16.94 -2.17 -17.05
C PRO A 573 15.84 -2.09 -18.13
N PRO A 574 16.18 -1.65 -19.37
CA PRO A 574 15.24 -1.71 -20.50
C PRO A 574 14.64 -3.11 -20.64
N LEU A 575 13.38 -3.20 -21.04
CA LEU A 575 12.74 -4.48 -21.30
C LEU A 575 13.38 -5.13 -22.54
N ASP A 576 13.72 -6.41 -22.45
CA ASP A 576 14.30 -7.16 -23.57
C ASP A 576 13.26 -7.30 -24.70
N VAL A 577 13.70 -7.36 -25.96
CA VAL A 577 12.78 -7.51 -27.13
C VAL A 577 11.95 -8.79 -27.03
N ALA A 578 12.53 -9.86 -26.48
CA ALA A 578 11.82 -11.12 -26.19
C ALA A 578 10.73 -10.94 -25.10
N ASP A 579 10.94 -10.03 -24.15
CA ASP A 579 9.89 -9.67 -23.22
C ASP A 579 8.77 -8.95 -23.98
N VAL A 580 9.05 -8.12 -24.99
CA VAL A 580 8.01 -7.39 -25.78
C VAL A 580 7.19 -8.31 -26.69
N GLU A 581 7.79 -9.29 -27.37
CA GLU A 581 7.10 -10.17 -28.35
C GLU A 581 6.11 -11.17 -27.71
N SER A 582 6.27 -11.51 -26.43
CA SER A 582 5.31 -12.37 -25.71
C SER A 582 3.96 -11.70 -25.43
N ALA A 583 3.77 -10.43 -25.80
CA ALA A 583 2.51 -9.70 -25.62
C ALA A 583 1.47 -9.97 -26.71
N ASP A 584 1.88 -10.47 -27.88
CA ASP A 584 0.97 -10.72 -29.02
C ASP A 584 0.37 -12.15 -29.02
N ASP A 585 0.82 -13.03 -28.11
CA ASP A 585 0.43 -14.44 -28.02
C ASP A 585 -0.59 -14.76 -26.90
N TRP A 586 -1.25 -13.74 -26.32
CA TRP A 586 -2.26 -13.92 -25.26
C TRP A 586 -3.66 -13.41 -25.63
#